data_AF-A0A970K219-F1
#
_entry.id   AF-A0A970K219-F1
#
_cell.length_a   1.000
_cell.length_b   1.000
_cell.length_c   1.000
_cell.angle_alpha   90.00
_cell.angle_beta   90.00
_cell.angle_gamma   90.00
#
_symmetry.space_group_name_H-M   'P 1'
#
loop_
_entity.id
_entity.type
_entity.pdbx_description
1 polymer ?
#
loop_
_entity_poly.entity_id
_entity_poly.type
_entity_poly.pdbx_seq_one_letter_code
_entity_poly.pdbx_strand_id
1 'polypeptide(L)'
;MDFIADNGYNTLMLYIAWRVKIKSHPYPSEEEAYTAAEIREMTAYGREKGLDVIPTTNLTYVTSLLKYDELRQFLENGSRYWGASRGNFCLSNPDIYVFIGNYLEELAELVPSGYFHIGGDEAWDTGFCKKCRGNDFNFQKEENLYLSFILACCDIVRKKLGRRVIMWDDMFEYYPDILTKIPNDVIMAHWQYQEDVSCSMGHFGNRKREYTLKKYDQLGFSYLISPATYSTANGRTFTEYAGDGKKLLGGIMTTWVTHMRFMYKVMPTIASIGRFWASDGQTAEADCFRQAMTDLLGSGDEILINSIRTCTENQMKNLGSFGEAYMLTFDLEGLDYSEYARQALVLSVLERYRLEIKPLPGQYIVEELILSLRFELAVFEIKRMIRNLLEKRSLQERPEDALAQLQARADDYAQKWQQWRPGIEPNHIQIKLNDFIDNMRNLLDKIASGNYLRILFNLPNVYGSMMTTLSLESNGMETIVAQGVFKGVSMKQSYFERFFLLDSDLAPSTLRIATHGYGGQGVCYAAAVIEGKTYGPEKVSASGKVVNPKFILNDDCTTCWMGEPDAEKVWRNRKLFDEISFLKVTMAESTEKSVG
;
A
#
# COMPACT_ATOMS: atom_id res chain seq x y z
N MET A 1 -24.48 3.42 3.44
CA MET A 1 -24.87 4.81 3.75
C MET A 1 -25.54 4.87 5.11
N ASP A 2 -26.56 4.03 5.35
CA ASP A 2 -27.19 3.91 6.69
C ASP A 2 -26.16 3.76 7.81
N PHE A 3 -25.26 2.78 7.68
CA PHE A 3 -24.25 2.53 8.69
C PHE A 3 -23.37 3.74 9.04
N ILE A 4 -22.99 4.59 8.09
CA ILE A 4 -22.17 5.77 8.41
C ILE A 4 -23.04 6.88 9.02
N ALA A 5 -24.27 7.07 8.56
CA ALA A 5 -25.19 8.03 9.14
C ALA A 5 -25.53 7.67 10.60
N ASP A 6 -25.84 6.41 10.87
CA ASP A 6 -26.14 5.88 12.21
C ASP A 6 -24.95 5.96 13.18
N ASN A 7 -23.74 6.10 12.65
CA ASN A 7 -22.51 6.19 13.44
C ASN A 7 -21.89 7.60 13.39
N GLY A 8 -22.69 8.64 13.13
CA GLY A 8 -22.28 10.02 13.36
C GLY A 8 -21.59 10.73 12.19
N TYR A 9 -21.51 10.09 11.01
CA TYR A 9 -21.05 10.79 9.81
C TYR A 9 -22.18 11.61 9.21
N ASN A 10 -21.83 12.82 8.73
CA ASN A 10 -22.74 13.72 8.03
C ASN A 10 -22.38 13.88 6.54
N THR A 11 -21.33 13.20 6.08
CA THR A 11 -20.75 13.39 4.74
C THR A 11 -20.29 12.04 4.17
N LEU A 12 -20.56 11.82 2.88
CA LEU A 12 -19.99 10.71 2.11
C LEU A 12 -19.12 11.28 0.97
N MET A 13 -17.82 11.02 1.02
CA MET A 13 -16.93 11.21 -0.12
C MET A 13 -17.17 10.09 -1.12
N LEU A 14 -17.98 10.33 -2.14
CA LEU A 14 -18.32 9.33 -3.15
C LEU A 14 -17.15 9.22 -4.15
N TYR A 15 -16.14 8.41 -3.78
CA TYR A 15 -14.92 8.20 -4.58
C TYR A 15 -15.22 7.30 -5.79
N ILE A 16 -15.58 7.94 -6.90
CA ILE A 16 -15.99 7.29 -8.14
C ILE A 16 -14.78 6.89 -8.99
N ALA A 17 -13.70 7.69 -8.96
CA ALA A 17 -12.44 7.41 -9.67
C ALA A 17 -12.64 6.90 -11.11
N TRP A 18 -13.42 7.65 -11.90
CA TRP A 18 -13.77 7.35 -13.30
C TRP A 18 -14.67 6.12 -13.52
N ARG A 19 -15.15 5.45 -12.47
CA ARG A 19 -16.06 4.29 -12.54
C ARG A 19 -17.51 4.73 -12.78
N VAL A 20 -17.75 5.61 -13.74
CA VAL A 20 -19.09 6.11 -14.08
C VAL A 20 -19.29 6.22 -15.59
N LYS A 21 -20.45 5.78 -16.07
CA LYS A 21 -20.87 5.96 -17.46
C LYS A 21 -21.59 7.29 -17.63
N ILE A 22 -20.95 8.21 -18.35
CA ILE A 22 -21.49 9.51 -18.76
C ILE A 22 -21.21 9.76 -20.25
N LYS A 23 -21.89 10.73 -20.86
CA LYS A 23 -21.91 10.89 -22.32
C LYS A 23 -20.52 11.19 -22.89
N SER A 24 -19.76 12.04 -22.22
CA SER A 24 -18.38 12.36 -22.61
C SER A 24 -17.37 11.27 -22.28
N HIS A 25 -17.74 10.28 -21.46
CA HIS A 25 -16.82 9.24 -20.96
C HIS A 25 -17.49 7.85 -21.09
N PRO A 26 -17.43 7.25 -22.29
CA PRO A 26 -17.95 5.90 -22.50
C PRO A 26 -17.02 4.80 -21.93
N TYR A 27 -16.05 5.15 -21.09
CA TYR A 27 -15.12 4.23 -20.41
C TYR A 27 -15.28 4.40 -18.90
N PRO A 28 -15.10 3.36 -18.07
CA PRO A 28 -14.76 1.98 -18.41
C PRO A 28 -15.96 1.19 -18.94
N SER A 29 -15.89 -0.15 -19.10
CA SER A 29 -17.02 -0.97 -19.58
C SER A 29 -18.23 -0.90 -18.64
N GLU A 30 -19.42 -1.33 -19.09
CA GLU A 30 -20.64 -1.31 -18.26
C GLU A 30 -20.48 -2.15 -16.98
N GLU A 31 -19.83 -3.31 -17.07
CA GLU A 31 -19.51 -4.17 -15.91
C GLU A 31 -18.55 -3.51 -14.90
N GLU A 32 -17.87 -2.45 -15.31
CA GLU A 32 -16.80 -1.79 -14.56
C GLU A 32 -17.20 -0.38 -14.07
N ALA A 33 -18.41 0.10 -14.35
CA ALA A 33 -18.85 1.45 -14.02
C ALA A 33 -20.30 1.49 -13.56
N TYR A 34 -20.56 2.41 -12.63
CA TYR A 34 -21.93 2.79 -12.30
C TYR A 34 -22.55 3.57 -13.45
N THR A 35 -23.82 3.30 -13.72
CA THR A 35 -24.64 4.13 -14.59
C THR A 35 -24.92 5.48 -13.94
N ALA A 36 -25.21 6.50 -14.75
CA ALA A 36 -25.67 7.79 -14.26
C ALA A 36 -26.92 7.69 -13.37
N ALA A 37 -27.79 6.70 -13.62
CA ALA A 37 -28.99 6.45 -12.82
C ALA A 37 -28.62 5.94 -11.41
N GLU A 38 -27.73 4.96 -11.31
CA GLU A 38 -27.25 4.43 -10.02
C GLU A 38 -26.54 5.50 -9.19
N ILE A 39 -25.73 6.37 -9.81
CA ILE A 39 -25.09 7.49 -9.09
C ILE A 39 -26.13 8.48 -8.56
N ARG A 40 -27.17 8.80 -9.34
CA ARG A 40 -28.27 9.65 -8.87
C ARG A 40 -29.05 9.01 -7.73
N GLU A 41 -29.31 7.70 -7.83
CA GLU A 41 -29.98 6.93 -6.78
C GLU A 41 -29.17 6.91 -5.48
N MET A 42 -27.88 6.56 -5.55
CA MET A 42 -26.97 6.61 -4.39
C MET A 42 -26.89 8.00 -3.78
N THR A 43 -26.83 9.05 -4.62
CA THR A 43 -26.80 10.44 -4.16
C THR A 43 -28.10 10.82 -3.44
N ALA A 44 -29.25 10.48 -4.02
CA ALA A 44 -30.55 10.75 -3.43
C ALA A 44 -30.72 10.01 -2.11
N TYR A 45 -30.33 8.73 -2.07
CA TYR A 45 -30.38 7.91 -0.87
C TYR A 45 -29.48 8.45 0.24
N GLY A 46 -28.24 8.85 -0.07
CA GLY A 46 -27.35 9.46 0.92
C GLY A 46 -27.94 10.73 1.53
N ARG A 47 -28.56 11.58 0.72
CA ARG A 47 -29.24 12.80 1.19
C ARG A 47 -30.46 12.51 2.05
N GLU A 48 -31.24 11.49 1.70
CA GLU A 48 -32.36 11.04 2.54
C GLU A 48 -31.89 10.62 3.94
N LYS A 49 -30.68 10.08 4.04
CA LYS A 49 -30.02 9.75 5.32
C LYS A 49 -29.29 10.92 5.97
N GLY A 50 -29.48 12.15 5.47
CA GLY A 50 -28.87 13.36 6.03
C GLY A 50 -27.38 13.52 5.71
N LEU A 51 -26.85 12.78 4.73
CA LEU A 51 -25.45 12.90 4.30
C LEU A 51 -25.30 13.93 3.18
N ASP A 52 -24.30 14.81 3.27
CA ASP A 52 -23.78 15.52 2.10
C ASP A 52 -22.94 14.55 1.26
N VAL A 53 -23.40 14.21 0.06
CA VAL A 53 -22.70 13.31 -0.85
C VAL A 53 -21.83 14.16 -1.77
N ILE A 54 -20.51 14.08 -1.59
CA ILE A 54 -19.54 14.89 -2.32
C ILE A 54 -18.95 14.08 -3.49
N PRO A 55 -19.06 14.57 -4.76
CA PRO A 55 -18.41 13.89 -5.87
C PRO A 55 -16.89 13.93 -5.68
N THR A 56 -16.29 12.74 -5.66
CA THR A 56 -14.86 12.58 -5.40
C THR A 56 -14.25 11.77 -6.53
N THR A 57 -13.22 12.31 -7.16
CA THR A 57 -12.47 11.66 -8.25
C THR A 57 -10.97 11.85 -8.02
N ASN A 58 -10.15 11.25 -8.88
CA ASN A 58 -8.74 11.60 -8.98
C ASN A 58 -8.38 12.00 -10.41
N LEU A 59 -7.82 13.20 -10.58
CA LEU A 59 -7.45 13.74 -11.88
C LEU A 59 -5.97 13.54 -12.23
N THR A 60 -5.16 12.97 -11.36
CA THR A 60 -3.72 12.76 -11.60
C THR A 60 -3.37 11.30 -11.77
N TYR A 61 -3.60 10.46 -10.76
CA TYR A 61 -3.36 9.01 -10.84
C TYR A 61 -4.60 8.27 -11.36
N VAL A 62 -4.54 7.83 -12.62
CA VAL A 62 -5.70 7.39 -13.45
C VAL A 62 -5.40 6.13 -14.26
N THR A 63 -4.57 5.23 -13.73
CA THR A 63 -4.13 3.98 -14.39
C THR A 63 -5.28 3.14 -14.94
N SER A 64 -6.40 3.04 -14.21
CA SER A 64 -7.59 2.28 -14.63
C SER A 64 -8.22 2.77 -15.92
N LEU A 65 -8.05 4.06 -16.23
CA LEU A 65 -8.60 4.72 -17.41
C LEU A 65 -7.64 4.64 -18.60
N LEU A 66 -6.34 4.79 -18.36
CA LEU A 66 -5.33 4.79 -19.43
C LEU A 66 -4.99 3.39 -19.98
N LYS A 67 -5.65 2.34 -19.48
CA LYS A 67 -5.61 1.00 -20.08
C LYS A 67 -6.33 0.95 -21.44
N TYR A 68 -7.35 1.81 -21.65
CA TYR A 68 -8.11 1.89 -22.90
C TYR A 68 -7.30 2.58 -24.00
N ASP A 69 -7.24 1.95 -25.17
CA ASP A 69 -6.42 2.36 -26.31
C ASP A 69 -6.73 3.80 -26.75
N GLU A 70 -8.00 4.19 -26.75
CA GLU A 70 -8.50 5.50 -27.15
C GLU A 70 -8.05 6.63 -26.21
N LEU A 71 -7.71 6.29 -24.97
CA LEU A 71 -7.26 7.22 -23.94
C LEU A 71 -5.74 7.24 -23.79
N ARG A 72 -5.01 6.34 -24.46
CA ARG A 72 -3.52 6.34 -24.44
C ARG A 72 -2.90 7.62 -25.00
N GLN A 73 -3.62 8.39 -25.81
CA GLN A 73 -3.19 9.72 -26.25
C GLN A 73 -2.98 10.72 -25.09
N PHE A 74 -3.61 10.46 -23.94
CA PHE A 74 -3.50 11.24 -22.73
C PHE A 74 -2.45 10.69 -21.76
N LEU A 75 -1.83 9.55 -22.04
CA LEU A 75 -0.86 8.93 -21.15
C LEU A 75 0.42 9.76 -21.05
N GLU A 76 0.82 10.04 -19.81
CA GLU A 76 2.17 10.42 -19.44
C GLU A 76 3.07 9.20 -19.63
N ASN A 77 3.58 9.02 -20.85
CA ASN A 77 4.41 7.86 -21.18
C ASN A 77 5.80 7.98 -20.54
N GLY A 78 6.02 7.15 -19.53
CA GLY A 78 7.24 7.06 -18.74
C GLY A 78 6.86 6.97 -17.27
N SER A 79 7.74 6.40 -16.45
CA SER A 79 7.49 6.33 -15.03
C SER A 79 8.72 6.75 -14.26
N ARG A 80 8.47 7.36 -13.11
CA ARG A 80 9.47 7.57 -12.08
C ARG A 80 9.87 6.25 -11.42
N TYR A 81 9.01 5.24 -11.48
CA TYR A 81 9.20 3.95 -10.83
C TYR A 81 9.51 2.84 -11.83
N TRP A 82 10.13 1.78 -11.31
CA TRP A 82 10.33 0.56 -12.07
C TRP A 82 9.15 -0.42 -11.85
N GLY A 83 8.80 -1.17 -12.89
CA GLY A 83 7.96 -2.39 -12.80
C GLY A 83 6.44 -2.20 -12.83
N ALA A 84 5.91 -1.01 -12.51
CA ALA A 84 4.49 -0.71 -12.63
C ALA A 84 4.25 0.60 -13.37
N SER A 85 3.57 0.55 -14.52
CA SER A 85 3.05 1.76 -15.16
C SER A 85 2.00 2.37 -14.24
N ARG A 86 2.34 3.50 -13.62
CA ARG A 86 1.35 4.39 -13.02
C ARG A 86 0.83 5.27 -14.15
N GLY A 87 -0.43 5.09 -14.52
CA GLY A 87 -1.04 5.90 -15.55
C GLY A 87 -1.36 7.27 -14.99
N ASN A 88 -0.54 8.26 -15.34
CA ASN A 88 -0.85 9.68 -15.12
C ASN A 88 -1.22 10.35 -16.44
N PHE A 89 -1.98 11.44 -16.38
CA PHE A 89 -2.22 12.25 -17.59
C PHE A 89 -0.98 13.06 -17.99
N CYS A 90 -0.75 13.17 -19.30
CA CYS A 90 0.18 14.11 -19.90
C CYS A 90 -0.38 15.54 -19.74
N LEU A 91 0.07 16.25 -18.70
CA LEU A 91 -0.44 17.57 -18.33
C LEU A 91 -0.17 18.67 -19.38
N SER A 92 0.72 18.41 -20.34
CA SER A 92 0.97 19.30 -21.49
C SER A 92 0.06 19.04 -22.71
N ASN A 93 -0.84 18.06 -22.66
CA ASN A 93 -1.80 17.83 -23.75
C ASN A 93 -3.00 18.78 -23.59
N PRO A 94 -3.26 19.74 -24.49
CA PRO A 94 -4.38 20.67 -24.34
C PRO A 94 -5.76 19.98 -24.37
N ASP A 95 -5.88 18.84 -25.06
CA ASP A 95 -7.14 18.12 -25.20
C ASP A 95 -7.62 17.49 -23.89
N ILE A 96 -6.70 17.26 -22.93
CA ILE A 96 -7.07 16.69 -21.63
C ILE A 96 -7.92 17.63 -20.80
N TYR A 97 -7.75 18.95 -20.97
CA TYR A 97 -8.51 19.95 -20.23
C TYR A 97 -9.98 20.00 -20.67
N VAL A 98 -10.23 19.77 -21.97
CA VAL A 98 -11.60 19.64 -22.49
C VAL A 98 -12.23 18.34 -22.00
N PHE A 99 -11.47 17.24 -22.07
CA PHE A 99 -11.91 15.93 -21.58
C PHE A 99 -12.30 15.96 -20.10
N ILE A 100 -11.40 16.47 -19.23
CA ILE A 100 -11.65 16.63 -17.80
C ILE A 100 -12.78 17.63 -17.54
N GLY A 101 -12.86 18.75 -18.26
CA GLY A 101 -13.95 19.71 -18.11
C GLY A 101 -15.32 19.06 -18.29
N ASN A 102 -15.50 18.32 -19.38
CA ASN A 102 -16.74 17.59 -19.66
C ASN A 102 -17.04 16.53 -18.57
N TYR A 103 -16.01 15.82 -18.10
CA TYR A 103 -16.14 14.84 -17.01
C TYR A 103 -16.68 15.49 -15.73
N LEU A 104 -16.02 16.57 -15.30
CA LEU A 104 -16.34 17.26 -14.05
C LEU A 104 -17.74 17.89 -14.10
N GLU A 105 -18.13 18.43 -15.25
CA GLU A 105 -19.47 18.98 -15.48
C GLU A 105 -20.56 17.93 -15.37
N GLU A 106 -20.45 16.84 -16.12
CA GLU A 106 -21.46 15.77 -16.07
C GLU A 106 -21.50 15.10 -14.70
N LEU A 107 -20.34 14.88 -14.06
CA LEU A 107 -20.30 14.32 -12.71
C LEU A 107 -20.94 15.24 -11.67
N ALA A 108 -20.73 16.55 -11.80
CA ALA A 108 -21.37 17.55 -10.96
C ALA A 108 -22.89 17.54 -11.12
N GLU A 109 -23.42 17.30 -12.32
CA GLU A 109 -24.87 17.15 -12.53
C GLU A 109 -25.47 15.91 -11.86
N LEU A 110 -24.69 14.84 -11.72
CA LEU A 110 -25.13 13.61 -11.03
C LEU A 110 -25.13 13.76 -9.51
N VAL A 111 -24.15 14.50 -8.97
CA VAL A 111 -23.92 14.66 -7.52
C VAL A 111 -23.91 16.15 -7.14
N PRO A 112 -25.05 16.76 -6.79
CA PRO A 112 -25.17 18.22 -6.68
C PRO A 112 -24.76 18.78 -5.30
N SER A 113 -23.56 18.47 -4.81
CA SER A 113 -23.00 19.07 -3.58
C SER A 113 -22.37 20.45 -3.85
N GLY A 114 -22.31 21.29 -2.81
CA GLY A 114 -21.56 22.56 -2.84
C GLY A 114 -20.04 22.37 -2.87
N TYR A 115 -19.57 21.15 -2.62
CA TYR A 115 -18.17 20.76 -2.68
C TYR A 115 -17.89 19.84 -3.87
N PHE A 116 -16.62 19.78 -4.29
CA PHE A 116 -16.14 18.81 -5.27
C PHE A 116 -14.70 18.43 -4.93
N HIS A 117 -14.43 17.13 -4.81
CA HIS A 117 -13.09 16.65 -4.52
C HIS A 117 -12.39 16.18 -5.80
N ILE A 118 -11.34 16.88 -6.21
CA ILE A 118 -10.63 16.64 -7.49
C ILE A 118 -9.52 15.60 -7.40
N GLY A 119 -9.16 15.17 -6.18
CA GLY A 119 -8.04 14.28 -5.95
C GLY A 119 -6.74 15.07 -6.01
N GLY A 120 -5.83 14.72 -6.91
CA GLY A 120 -4.58 15.44 -7.14
C GLY A 120 -3.36 14.79 -6.47
N ASP A 121 -3.54 13.64 -5.83
CA ASP A 121 -2.52 12.84 -5.18
C ASP A 121 -1.71 11.99 -6.17
N GLU A 122 -0.57 11.49 -5.70
CA GLU A 122 0.24 10.48 -6.39
C GLU A 122 0.61 10.82 -7.84
N ALA A 123 0.71 12.12 -8.17
CA ALA A 123 1.07 12.63 -9.48
C ALA A 123 2.58 12.48 -9.78
N TRP A 124 3.17 11.37 -9.33
CA TRP A 124 4.61 11.16 -9.26
C TRP A 124 5.27 11.10 -10.63
N ASP A 125 4.57 10.63 -11.66
CA ASP A 125 5.13 10.49 -13.02
C ASP A 125 4.99 11.76 -13.88
N THR A 126 4.60 12.89 -13.28
CA THR A 126 4.49 14.18 -13.99
C THR A 126 5.80 14.53 -14.72
N GLY A 127 5.71 14.92 -15.99
CA GLY A 127 6.86 15.44 -16.73
C GLY A 127 7.75 14.39 -17.38
N PHE A 128 7.34 13.13 -17.48
CA PHE A 128 8.18 12.03 -18.01
C PHE A 128 8.10 11.85 -19.52
N CYS A 129 6.94 12.08 -20.14
CA CYS A 129 6.76 11.95 -21.57
C CYS A 129 7.44 13.07 -22.35
N LYS A 130 7.67 12.82 -23.63
CA LYS A 130 8.33 13.77 -24.55
C LYS A 130 7.62 15.14 -24.61
N LYS A 131 6.29 15.18 -24.54
CA LYS A 131 5.53 16.44 -24.61
C LYS A 131 5.76 17.28 -23.34
N CYS A 132 5.62 16.68 -22.17
CA CYS A 132 5.81 17.37 -20.90
C CYS A 132 7.28 17.73 -20.63
N ARG A 133 8.21 16.83 -20.94
CA ARG A 133 9.64 17.05 -20.73
C ARG A 133 10.25 18.02 -21.74
N GLY A 134 9.75 18.05 -22.97
CA GLY A 134 10.41 18.76 -24.07
C GLY A 134 11.80 18.16 -24.37
N ASN A 135 12.76 19.03 -24.70
CA ASN A 135 14.13 18.62 -25.05
C ASN A 135 14.95 18.14 -23.84
N ASP A 136 14.67 18.67 -22.65
CA ASP A 136 15.44 18.43 -21.43
C ASP A 136 14.58 18.50 -20.17
N PHE A 137 14.90 17.67 -19.17
CA PHE A 137 14.22 17.74 -17.88
C PHE A 137 14.65 18.98 -17.08
N ASN A 138 13.68 19.67 -16.49
CA ASN A 138 13.89 20.71 -15.50
C ASN A 138 12.81 20.58 -14.41
N PHE A 139 13.25 20.47 -13.14
CA PHE A 139 12.36 20.31 -12.00
C PHE A 139 11.33 21.45 -11.85
N GLN A 140 11.74 22.69 -12.08
CA GLN A 140 10.85 23.85 -12.07
C GLN A 140 9.73 23.74 -13.13
N LYS A 141 10.02 23.14 -14.29
CA LYS A 141 9.00 22.88 -15.32
C LYS A 141 8.02 21.81 -14.85
N GLU A 142 8.50 20.74 -14.23
CA GLU A 142 7.67 19.66 -13.66
C GLU A 142 6.69 20.19 -12.61
N GLU A 143 7.16 20.94 -11.61
CA GLU A 143 6.27 21.49 -10.58
C GLU A 143 5.29 22.53 -11.17
N ASN A 144 5.70 23.32 -12.17
CA ASN A 144 4.81 24.26 -12.84
C ASN A 144 3.76 23.57 -13.72
N LEU A 145 4.06 22.40 -14.29
CA LEU A 145 3.07 21.59 -15.00
C LEU A 145 1.97 21.12 -14.04
N TYR A 146 2.37 20.57 -12.88
CA TYR A 146 1.42 20.16 -11.85
C TYR A 146 0.59 21.35 -11.35
N LEU A 147 1.24 22.47 -11.02
CA LEU A 147 0.55 23.70 -10.60
C LEU A 147 -0.48 24.17 -11.64
N SER A 148 -0.08 24.27 -12.91
CA SER A 148 -0.96 24.78 -13.96
C SER A 148 -2.18 23.88 -14.15
N PHE A 149 -1.97 22.57 -14.05
CA PHE A 149 -3.04 21.59 -14.11
C PHE A 149 -4.04 21.73 -12.96
N ILE A 150 -3.54 21.81 -11.71
CA ILE A 150 -4.40 21.97 -10.52
C ILE A 150 -5.17 23.30 -10.60
N LEU A 151 -4.52 24.40 -10.99
CA LEU A 151 -5.21 25.70 -11.15
C LEU A 151 -6.31 25.64 -12.20
N ALA A 152 -6.08 24.98 -13.34
CA ALA A 152 -7.11 24.81 -14.37
C ALA A 152 -8.30 23.97 -13.86
N CYS A 153 -8.04 22.89 -13.13
CA CYS A 153 -9.10 22.06 -12.53
C CYS A 153 -9.89 22.85 -11.46
N CYS A 154 -9.19 23.59 -10.61
CA CYS A 154 -9.80 24.50 -9.63
C CYS A 154 -10.67 25.55 -10.30
N ASP A 155 -10.22 26.14 -11.41
CA ASP A 155 -10.99 27.14 -12.15
C ASP A 155 -12.27 26.57 -12.76
N ILE A 156 -12.25 25.35 -13.30
CA ILE A 156 -13.46 24.66 -13.77
C ILE A 156 -14.45 24.52 -12.61
N VAL A 157 -14.02 23.94 -11.49
CA VAL A 157 -14.90 23.70 -10.35
C VAL A 157 -15.43 24.99 -9.72
N ARG A 158 -14.57 26.00 -9.55
CA ARG A 158 -14.93 27.25 -8.86
C ARG A 158 -15.74 28.18 -9.75
N LYS A 159 -15.27 28.44 -10.97
CA LYS A 159 -15.84 29.48 -11.86
C LYS A 159 -16.99 28.95 -12.69
N LYS A 160 -16.90 27.71 -13.19
CA LYS A 160 -17.94 27.12 -14.04
C LYS A 160 -19.00 26.36 -13.24
N LEU A 161 -18.58 25.55 -12.26
CA LEU A 161 -19.51 24.75 -11.45
C LEU A 161 -20.02 25.46 -10.20
N GLY A 162 -19.37 26.54 -9.77
CA GLY A 162 -19.75 27.31 -8.59
C GLY A 162 -19.56 26.57 -7.26
N ARG A 163 -18.57 25.65 -7.20
CA ARG A 163 -18.34 24.77 -6.04
C ARG A 163 -17.00 25.03 -5.37
N ARG A 164 -16.90 24.65 -4.11
CA ARG A 164 -15.65 24.68 -3.34
C ARG A 164 -14.83 23.42 -3.59
N VAL A 165 -13.54 23.59 -3.84
CA VAL A 165 -12.62 22.48 -4.18
C VAL A 165 -12.08 21.84 -2.91
N ILE A 166 -12.02 20.51 -2.90
CA ILE A 166 -11.22 19.71 -1.97
C ILE A 166 -10.14 18.97 -2.78
N MET A 167 -8.92 18.90 -2.29
CA MET A 167 -7.84 18.14 -2.92
C MET A 167 -6.95 17.43 -1.90
N TRP A 168 -6.37 16.31 -2.29
CA TRP A 168 -5.27 15.70 -1.54
C TRP A 168 -4.03 16.60 -1.62
N ASP A 169 -3.20 16.57 -0.59
CA ASP A 169 -2.13 17.55 -0.39
C ASP A 169 -0.69 17.01 -0.53
N ASP A 170 -0.51 15.69 -0.67
CA ASP A 170 0.79 15.00 -0.63
C ASP A 170 1.78 15.54 -1.65
N MET A 171 1.31 16.02 -2.80
CA MET A 171 2.21 16.54 -3.84
C MET A 171 2.96 17.81 -3.40
N PHE A 172 2.48 18.54 -2.40
CA PHE A 172 3.18 19.72 -1.86
C PHE A 172 4.38 19.37 -0.98
N GLU A 173 4.57 18.10 -0.63
CA GLU A 173 5.81 17.59 -0.02
C GLU A 173 6.97 17.67 -1.02
N TYR A 174 6.69 17.39 -2.31
CA TYR A 174 7.69 17.44 -3.39
C TYR A 174 7.77 18.81 -4.04
N TYR A 175 6.64 19.52 -4.12
CA TYR A 175 6.54 20.85 -4.70
C TYR A 175 6.19 21.91 -3.62
N PRO A 176 7.02 22.10 -2.58
CA PRO A 176 6.68 23.00 -1.48
C PRO A 176 6.57 24.47 -1.91
N ASP A 177 7.27 24.86 -2.98
CA ASP A 177 7.37 26.24 -3.46
C ASP A 177 6.12 26.71 -4.23
N ILE A 178 5.29 25.77 -4.70
CA ILE A 178 4.05 26.11 -5.41
C ILE A 178 2.82 26.15 -4.49
N LEU A 179 2.90 25.68 -3.25
CA LEU A 179 1.77 25.68 -2.30
C LEU A 179 1.20 27.09 -2.09
N THR A 180 2.06 28.10 -1.98
CA THR A 180 1.65 29.51 -1.81
C THR A 180 0.95 30.11 -3.03
N LYS A 181 1.02 29.42 -4.18
CA LYS A 181 0.33 29.81 -5.43
C LYS A 181 -1.05 29.17 -5.56
N ILE A 182 -1.39 28.22 -4.69
CA ILE A 182 -2.73 27.61 -4.66
C ILE A 182 -3.70 28.57 -3.95
N PRO A 183 -4.90 28.81 -4.51
CA PRO A 183 -5.92 29.61 -3.85
C PRO A 183 -6.28 29.05 -2.46
N ASN A 184 -6.28 29.90 -1.43
CA ASN A 184 -6.49 29.48 -0.05
C ASN A 184 -7.95 29.05 0.28
N ASP A 185 -8.89 29.23 -0.65
CA ASP A 185 -10.25 28.73 -0.54
C ASP A 185 -10.39 27.24 -0.90
N VAL A 186 -9.35 26.65 -1.50
CA VAL A 186 -9.20 25.20 -1.65
C VAL A 186 -9.05 24.55 -0.27
N ILE A 187 -9.76 23.46 -0.05
CA ILE A 187 -9.67 22.66 1.18
C ILE A 187 -8.62 21.57 0.98
N MET A 188 -7.61 21.54 1.86
CA MET A 188 -6.57 20.52 1.85
C MET A 188 -7.03 19.28 2.62
N ALA A 189 -7.09 18.13 1.97
CA ALA A 189 -7.33 16.85 2.61
C ALA A 189 -5.98 16.21 2.97
N HIS A 190 -5.57 16.36 4.24
CA HIS A 190 -4.28 15.89 4.73
C HIS A 190 -4.38 14.45 5.21
N TRP A 191 -3.80 13.51 4.48
CA TRP A 191 -3.84 12.08 4.84
C TRP A 191 -2.58 11.64 5.58
N GLN A 192 -2.76 10.75 6.56
CA GLN A 192 -1.70 10.11 7.34
C GLN A 192 -2.18 8.73 7.78
N TYR A 193 -1.41 7.67 7.50
CA TYR A 193 -1.84 6.28 7.71
C TYR A 193 -1.03 5.51 8.75
N GLN A 194 -0.30 6.21 9.62
CA GLN A 194 0.47 5.54 10.67
C GLN A 194 -0.43 5.15 11.84
N GLU A 195 -0.08 4.07 12.54
CA GLU A 195 -0.80 3.61 13.74
C GLU A 195 -0.92 4.73 14.79
N ASP A 196 0.15 5.49 14.99
CA ASP A 196 0.22 6.63 15.91
C ASP A 196 0.70 7.88 15.16
N VAL A 197 -0.20 8.86 15.02
CA VAL A 197 0.06 10.12 14.32
C VAL A 197 0.47 11.18 15.33
N SER A 198 1.75 11.18 15.71
CA SER A 198 2.32 12.24 16.57
C SER A 198 2.68 13.52 15.81
N CYS A 199 2.80 13.44 14.48
CA CYS A 199 3.09 14.54 13.56
C CYS A 199 2.79 14.13 12.12
N SER A 200 2.59 15.11 11.23
CA SER A 200 2.60 14.86 9.79
C SER A 200 3.93 14.22 9.37
N MET A 201 3.86 13.15 8.58
CA MET A 201 5.03 12.54 7.95
C MET A 201 4.88 12.50 6.43
N GLY A 202 5.96 12.83 5.73
CA GLY A 202 6.00 12.75 4.27
C GLY A 202 5.81 11.31 3.76
N HIS A 203 5.20 11.19 2.58
CA HIS A 203 4.74 9.93 1.99
C HIS A 203 5.79 9.22 1.13
N PHE A 204 6.68 10.00 0.51
CA PHE A 204 7.77 9.57 -0.37
C PHE A 204 8.95 10.57 -0.25
N GLY A 205 10.11 10.30 -0.84
CA GLY A 205 11.21 11.28 -0.85
C GLY A 205 11.89 11.49 0.51
N ASN A 206 12.16 10.39 1.22
CA ASN A 206 12.60 10.31 2.62
C ASN A 206 11.47 10.63 3.61
N ARG A 207 11.28 9.80 4.64
CA ARG A 207 10.27 10.05 5.67
C ARG A 207 10.70 11.24 6.53
N LYS A 208 10.11 12.41 6.30
CA LYS A 208 10.34 13.62 7.08
C LYS A 208 9.16 13.90 7.98
N ARG A 209 9.43 14.42 9.17
CA ARG A 209 8.39 14.97 10.05
C ARG A 209 8.14 16.42 9.66
N GLU A 210 6.89 16.80 9.53
CA GLU A 210 6.46 18.12 9.08
C GLU A 210 5.40 18.72 10.01
N TYR A 211 5.23 20.03 9.93
CA TYR A 211 4.20 20.78 10.65
C TYR A 211 3.11 21.25 9.67
N THR A 212 2.60 20.33 8.85
CA THR A 212 1.76 20.63 7.68
C THR A 212 0.47 21.35 8.07
N LEU A 213 -0.24 20.87 9.11
CA LEU A 213 -1.48 21.51 9.58
C LEU A 213 -1.24 22.95 10.08
N LYS A 214 -0.14 23.18 10.80
CA LYS A 214 0.26 24.53 11.25
C LYS A 214 0.60 25.44 10.07
N LYS A 215 1.23 24.90 9.02
CA LYS A 215 1.52 25.64 7.77
C LYS A 215 0.22 26.05 7.08
N TYR A 216 -0.82 25.20 7.10
CA TYR A 216 -2.14 25.55 6.58
C TYR A 216 -2.82 26.67 7.36
N ASP A 217 -2.78 26.63 8.69
CA ASP A 217 -3.27 27.73 9.52
C ASP A 217 -2.56 29.07 9.18
N GLN A 218 -1.25 29.03 8.95
CA GLN A 218 -0.44 30.22 8.61
C GLN A 218 -0.76 30.77 7.22
N LEU A 219 -1.00 29.91 6.24
CA LEU A 219 -1.31 30.27 4.86
C LEU A 219 -2.81 30.54 4.64
N GLY A 220 -3.65 30.25 5.64
CA GLY A 220 -5.09 30.49 5.62
C GLY A 220 -5.92 29.43 4.89
N PHE A 221 -5.36 28.24 4.64
CA PHE A 221 -6.10 27.12 4.06
C PHE A 221 -7.07 26.52 5.09
N SER A 222 -8.25 26.13 4.63
CA SER A 222 -9.06 25.16 5.38
C SER A 222 -8.59 23.75 5.09
N TYR A 223 -8.73 22.84 6.06
CA TYR A 223 -8.26 21.47 5.88
C TYR A 223 -9.15 20.44 6.59
N LEU A 224 -9.04 19.21 6.11
CA LEU A 224 -9.61 18.00 6.68
C LEU A 224 -8.46 17.06 7.01
N ILE A 225 -8.54 16.36 8.15
CA ILE A 225 -7.66 15.21 8.40
C ILE A 225 -8.24 13.96 7.76
N SER A 226 -7.39 13.13 7.19
CA SER A 226 -7.83 11.97 6.41
C SER A 226 -7.14 10.68 6.89
N PRO A 227 -7.49 10.18 8.09
CA PRO A 227 -7.04 8.87 8.57
C PRO A 227 -7.54 7.72 7.68
N ALA A 228 -6.94 6.55 7.82
CA ALA A 228 -7.38 5.31 7.19
C ALA A 228 -8.01 4.35 8.20
N THR A 229 -8.95 3.56 7.71
CA THR A 229 -9.56 2.41 8.43
C THR A 229 -8.61 1.24 8.68
N TYR A 230 -7.30 1.50 8.65
CA TYR A 230 -6.28 0.51 8.96
C TYR A 230 -6.15 0.22 10.45
N SER A 231 -6.50 1.19 11.30
CA SER A 231 -6.50 1.12 12.76
C SER A 231 -7.36 2.25 13.33
N THR A 232 -8.01 2.01 14.46
CA THR A 232 -8.72 3.05 15.22
C THR A 232 -7.75 4.03 15.88
N ALA A 233 -6.57 3.57 16.30
CA ALA A 233 -5.51 4.45 16.82
C ALA A 233 -5.11 5.53 15.81
N ASN A 234 -5.12 5.25 14.50
CA ASN A 234 -4.83 6.26 13.48
C ASN A 234 -5.87 7.39 13.51
N GLY A 235 -7.17 7.07 13.48
CA GLY A 235 -8.24 8.08 13.56
C GLY A 235 -8.19 8.90 14.84
N ARG A 236 -7.98 8.23 15.99
CA ARG A 236 -7.88 8.86 17.31
C ARG A 236 -6.68 9.81 17.42
N THR A 237 -5.46 9.31 17.21
CA THR A 237 -4.21 10.07 17.39
C THR A 237 -4.08 11.18 16.35
N PHE A 238 -4.59 11.00 15.14
CA PHE A 238 -4.61 12.07 14.15
C PHE A 238 -5.58 13.21 14.55
N THR A 239 -6.72 12.85 15.16
CA THR A 239 -7.63 13.85 15.74
C THR A 239 -6.96 14.59 16.90
N GLU A 240 -6.29 13.86 17.80
CA GLU A 240 -5.53 14.45 18.92
C GLU A 240 -4.41 15.38 18.41
N TYR A 241 -3.68 14.99 17.37
CA TYR A 241 -2.64 15.83 16.74
C TYR A 241 -3.21 17.09 16.08
N ALA A 242 -4.37 16.96 15.40
CA ALA A 242 -5.02 18.11 14.76
C ALA A 242 -5.50 19.13 15.79
N GLY A 243 -5.97 18.68 16.96
CA GLY A 243 -6.42 19.51 18.07
C GLY A 243 -7.42 20.60 17.64
N ASP A 244 -7.31 21.78 18.25
CA ASP A 244 -8.16 22.94 17.94
C ASP A 244 -7.64 23.75 16.72
N GLY A 245 -7.17 23.05 15.68
CA GLY A 245 -6.64 23.65 14.46
C GLY A 245 -7.57 24.77 13.93
N LYS A 246 -7.02 25.96 13.68
CA LYS A 246 -7.84 27.19 13.48
C LYS A 246 -8.75 27.13 12.25
N LYS A 247 -8.40 26.28 11.29
CA LYS A 247 -9.09 26.09 10.02
C LYS A 247 -9.44 24.62 9.73
N LEU A 248 -9.37 23.76 10.75
CA LEU A 248 -9.82 22.38 10.67
C LEU A 248 -11.35 22.35 10.48
N LEU A 249 -11.81 21.64 9.45
CA LEU A 249 -13.25 21.48 9.14
C LEU A 249 -13.84 20.17 9.67
N GLY A 250 -13.00 19.19 10.01
CA GLY A 250 -13.40 17.84 10.38
C GLY A 250 -12.45 16.79 9.83
N GLY A 251 -12.93 15.56 9.68
CA GLY A 251 -12.14 14.43 9.17
C GLY A 251 -12.85 13.56 8.14
N ILE A 252 -12.04 12.89 7.31
CA ILE A 252 -12.48 11.89 6.32
C ILE A 252 -11.89 10.54 6.74
N MET A 253 -12.73 9.61 7.19
CA MET A 253 -12.27 8.22 7.33
C MET A 253 -12.13 7.59 5.94
N THR A 254 -10.90 7.31 5.52
CA THR A 254 -10.61 6.71 4.22
C THR A 254 -10.66 5.19 4.27
N THR A 255 -11.24 4.60 3.23
CA THR A 255 -11.35 3.15 3.05
C THR A 255 -10.87 2.76 1.67
N TRP A 256 -9.97 1.80 1.61
CA TRP A 256 -9.36 1.36 0.35
C TRP A 256 -9.51 -0.16 0.19
N VAL A 257 -9.82 -0.61 -1.03
CA VAL A 257 -9.90 -2.06 -1.40
C VAL A 257 -10.89 -2.86 -0.51
N THR A 258 -12.07 -2.30 -0.26
CA THR A 258 -13.04 -2.83 0.71
C THR A 258 -13.71 -4.14 0.30
N HIS A 259 -13.82 -4.43 -1.00
CA HIS A 259 -14.48 -5.66 -1.50
C HIS A 259 -13.90 -6.94 -0.89
N MET A 260 -12.63 -6.95 -0.50
CA MET A 260 -12.03 -8.12 0.14
C MET A 260 -12.26 -8.22 1.65
N ARG A 261 -12.37 -7.09 2.37
CA ARG A 261 -12.26 -7.04 3.85
C ARG A 261 -13.09 -5.93 4.51
N PHE A 262 -14.32 -5.76 4.07
CA PHE A 262 -15.19 -4.71 4.60
C PHE A 262 -15.63 -4.95 6.06
N MET A 263 -16.09 -6.16 6.40
CA MET A 263 -16.93 -6.31 7.59
C MET A 263 -16.14 -6.21 8.89
N TYR A 264 -15.11 -7.03 9.07
CA TYR A 264 -14.39 -7.05 10.36
C TYR A 264 -13.44 -5.88 10.59
N LYS A 265 -12.92 -5.25 9.53
CA LYS A 265 -11.89 -4.21 9.64
C LYS A 265 -12.45 -2.81 9.50
N VAL A 266 -13.28 -2.59 8.49
CA VAL A 266 -13.78 -1.26 8.14
C VAL A 266 -14.93 -0.87 9.05
N MET A 267 -15.90 -1.76 9.31
CA MET A 267 -17.09 -1.39 10.10
C MET A 267 -16.79 -0.98 11.54
N PRO A 268 -16.00 -1.74 12.35
CA PRO A 268 -15.66 -1.32 13.71
C PRO A 268 -14.94 0.03 13.76
N THR A 269 -14.01 0.24 12.83
CA THR A 269 -13.19 1.46 12.79
C THR A 269 -14.03 2.69 12.42
N ILE A 270 -14.88 2.56 11.40
CA ILE A 270 -15.84 3.61 11.03
C ILE A 270 -16.77 3.91 12.20
N ALA A 271 -17.37 2.90 12.81
CA ALA A 271 -18.32 3.13 13.89
C ALA A 271 -17.67 3.80 15.11
N SER A 272 -16.47 3.36 15.50
CA SER A 272 -15.74 3.95 16.61
C SER A 272 -15.40 5.42 16.36
N ILE A 273 -14.74 5.71 15.24
CA ILE A 273 -14.25 7.07 14.95
C ILE A 273 -15.40 8.02 14.61
N GLY A 274 -16.43 7.56 13.90
CA GLY A 274 -17.62 8.37 13.64
C GLY A 274 -18.33 8.81 14.92
N ARG A 275 -18.54 7.88 15.87
CA ARG A 275 -19.13 8.20 17.18
C ARG A 275 -18.22 9.10 18.01
N PHE A 276 -16.92 8.88 17.96
CA PHE A 276 -15.93 9.74 18.61
C PHE A 276 -16.01 11.18 18.10
N TRP A 277 -16.02 11.38 16.78
CA TRP A 277 -16.20 12.71 16.18
C TRP A 277 -17.57 13.32 16.45
N ALA A 278 -18.64 12.55 16.38
CA ALA A 278 -19.99 13.04 16.68
C ALA A 278 -20.18 13.43 18.15
N SER A 279 -19.35 12.89 19.06
CA SER A 279 -19.33 13.28 20.47
C SER A 279 -18.58 14.59 20.73
N ASP A 280 -17.93 15.19 19.72
CA ASP A 280 -17.09 16.38 19.86
C ASP A 280 -16.03 16.22 20.97
N GLY A 281 -15.43 15.02 21.05
CA GLY A 281 -14.44 14.67 22.06
C GLY A 281 -14.97 14.42 23.48
N GLN A 282 -16.30 14.50 23.71
CA GLN A 282 -16.90 14.28 25.03
C GLN A 282 -16.85 12.81 25.49
N THR A 283 -16.83 11.88 24.53
CA THR A 283 -16.70 10.44 24.81
C THR A 283 -15.34 9.96 24.34
N ALA A 284 -14.63 9.20 25.16
CA ALA A 284 -13.34 8.64 24.75
C ALA A 284 -13.56 7.63 23.61
N GLU A 285 -12.65 7.60 22.63
CA GLU A 285 -12.73 6.67 21.50
C GLU A 285 -12.88 5.21 21.96
N ALA A 286 -12.22 4.81 23.04
CA ALA A 286 -12.32 3.44 23.55
C ALA A 286 -13.74 3.07 24.00
N ASP A 287 -14.50 4.04 24.53
CA ASP A 287 -15.89 3.84 24.92
C ASP A 287 -16.80 3.81 23.67
N CYS A 288 -16.51 4.66 22.67
CA CYS A 288 -17.17 4.61 21.37
C CYS A 288 -16.98 3.25 20.68
N PHE A 289 -15.75 2.70 20.69
CA PHE A 289 -15.44 1.38 20.17
C PHE A 289 -16.23 0.30 20.90
N ARG A 290 -16.23 0.32 22.23
CA ARG A 290 -16.98 -0.65 23.04
C ARG A 290 -18.46 -0.62 22.72
N GLN A 291 -19.05 0.57 22.63
CA GLN A 291 -20.47 0.73 22.31
C GLN A 291 -20.76 0.23 20.88
N ALA A 292 -19.93 0.60 19.90
CA ALA A 292 -20.07 0.15 18.52
C ALA A 292 -20.02 -1.37 18.41
N MET A 293 -19.06 -2.00 19.10
CA MET A 293 -18.96 -3.47 19.11
C MET A 293 -20.12 -4.11 19.87
N THR A 294 -20.61 -3.51 20.95
CA THR A 294 -21.79 -4.00 21.66
C THR A 294 -23.01 -4.03 20.74
N ASP A 295 -23.21 -2.98 19.95
CA ASP A 295 -24.32 -2.91 18.99
C ASP A 295 -24.15 -3.91 17.84
N LEU A 296 -22.94 -4.04 17.30
CA LEU A 296 -22.64 -4.95 16.19
C LEU A 296 -22.73 -6.42 16.60
N LEU A 297 -22.27 -6.77 17.80
CA LEU A 297 -22.17 -8.14 18.30
C LEU A 297 -23.38 -8.57 19.12
N GLY A 298 -24.15 -7.62 19.66
CA GLY A 298 -25.18 -7.88 20.66
C GLY A 298 -24.61 -8.38 22.00
N SER A 299 -23.33 -8.09 22.27
CA SER A 299 -22.61 -8.54 23.48
C SER A 299 -21.65 -7.47 23.96
N GLY A 300 -21.73 -7.15 25.26
CA GLY A 300 -20.79 -6.25 25.96
C GLY A 300 -19.63 -6.98 26.63
N ASP A 301 -19.34 -8.23 26.24
CA ASP A 301 -18.23 -8.99 26.82
C ASP A 301 -16.89 -8.38 26.43
N GLU A 302 -16.13 -7.92 27.43
CA GLU A 302 -14.84 -7.24 27.23
C GLU A 302 -13.78 -8.14 26.59
N ILE A 303 -13.79 -9.46 26.84
CA ILE A 303 -12.79 -10.36 26.28
C ILE A 303 -13.01 -10.48 24.77
N LEU A 304 -14.27 -10.63 24.35
CA LEU A 304 -14.65 -10.66 22.94
C LEU A 304 -14.32 -9.32 22.25
N ILE A 305 -14.73 -8.19 22.83
CA ILE A 305 -14.51 -6.86 22.25
C ILE A 305 -13.02 -6.57 22.09
N ASN A 306 -12.21 -6.84 23.12
CA ASN A 306 -10.76 -6.61 23.07
C ASN A 306 -10.06 -7.56 22.08
N SER A 307 -10.56 -8.78 21.91
CA SER A 307 -10.05 -9.73 20.90
C SER A 307 -10.26 -9.21 19.48
N ILE A 308 -11.45 -8.64 19.20
CA ILE A 308 -11.73 -8.00 17.90
C ILE A 308 -10.88 -6.73 17.73
N ARG A 309 -10.78 -5.89 18.77
CA ARG A 309 -9.92 -4.69 18.73
C ARG A 309 -8.48 -5.03 18.37
N THR A 310 -7.94 -6.12 18.91
CA THR A 310 -6.59 -6.58 18.61
C THR A 310 -6.40 -6.88 17.12
N CYS A 311 -7.44 -7.37 16.43
CA CYS A 311 -7.43 -7.58 14.97
C CYS A 311 -7.70 -6.30 14.17
N THR A 312 -8.43 -5.33 14.73
CA THR A 312 -8.70 -4.03 14.09
C THR A 312 -7.49 -3.10 14.15
N GLU A 313 -6.76 -3.08 15.26
CA GLU A 313 -5.58 -2.22 15.46
C GLU A 313 -4.35 -2.74 14.71
N ASN A 314 -4.19 -4.07 14.64
CA ASN A 314 -3.11 -4.66 13.86
C ASN A 314 -3.52 -4.76 12.38
N GLN A 315 -2.57 -4.46 11.50
CA GLN A 315 -2.76 -4.79 10.09
C GLN A 315 -2.67 -6.30 9.88
N MET A 316 -3.79 -7.02 10.04
CA MET A 316 -3.93 -8.38 9.52
C MET A 316 -3.49 -8.38 8.05
N LYS A 317 -2.54 -9.26 7.70
CA LYS A 317 -1.84 -9.19 6.41
C LYS A 317 -2.84 -9.38 5.28
N ASN A 318 -2.81 -8.50 4.27
CA ASN A 318 -3.67 -8.64 3.10
C ASN A 318 -3.37 -10.00 2.43
N LEU A 319 -4.38 -10.72 1.93
CA LEU A 319 -4.14 -11.94 1.15
C LEU A 319 -3.17 -11.68 -0.01
N GLY A 320 -3.23 -10.48 -0.61
CA GLY A 320 -2.28 -10.05 -1.64
C GLY A 320 -0.85 -9.77 -1.15
N SER A 321 -0.60 -9.80 0.16
CA SER A 321 0.75 -9.66 0.75
C SER A 321 1.50 -10.99 0.80
N PHE A 322 0.84 -12.14 0.60
CA PHE A 322 1.44 -13.47 0.68
C PHE A 322 2.08 -13.90 -0.66
N GLY A 323 2.98 -13.11 -1.22
CA GLY A 323 3.69 -13.48 -2.46
C GLY A 323 4.93 -14.34 -2.21
N GLU A 324 5.56 -14.84 -3.27
CA GLU A 324 6.88 -15.47 -3.23
C GLU A 324 7.90 -14.61 -2.45
N ALA A 325 7.92 -13.31 -2.71
CA ALA A 325 8.77 -12.36 -2.00
C ALA A 325 8.55 -12.39 -0.48
N TYR A 326 7.30 -12.49 -0.02
CA TYR A 326 7.00 -12.61 1.40
C TYR A 326 7.48 -13.97 1.94
N MET A 327 7.26 -15.06 1.21
CA MET A 327 7.59 -16.41 1.69
C MET A 327 9.10 -16.66 1.77
N LEU A 328 9.88 -16.02 0.88
CA LEU A 328 11.34 -16.13 0.82
C LEU A 328 12.09 -15.01 1.55
N THR A 329 11.38 -14.14 2.28
CA THR A 329 12.00 -13.07 3.08
C THR A 329 11.74 -13.29 4.57
N PHE A 330 12.78 -13.16 5.38
CA PHE A 330 12.74 -13.35 6.84
C PHE A 330 13.37 -12.14 7.52
N ASP A 331 12.82 -11.71 8.65
CA ASP A 331 13.45 -10.66 9.45
C ASP A 331 14.72 -11.24 10.11
N LEU A 332 15.65 -10.38 10.52
CA LEU A 332 16.92 -10.83 11.14
C LEU A 332 16.70 -11.72 12.37
N GLU A 333 15.67 -11.42 13.17
CA GLU A 333 15.27 -12.19 14.36
C GLU A 333 14.43 -13.45 14.02
N GLY A 334 14.25 -13.75 12.73
CA GLY A 334 13.54 -14.93 12.24
C GLY A 334 12.04 -14.72 12.04
N LEU A 335 11.25 -15.74 12.42
CA LEU A 335 9.79 -15.74 12.26
C LEU A 335 9.10 -15.09 13.47
N ASP A 336 8.05 -14.33 13.21
CA ASP A 336 7.28 -13.64 14.25
C ASP A 336 6.32 -14.59 15.01
N TYR A 337 6.88 -15.40 15.90
CA TYR A 337 6.11 -16.29 16.78
C TYR A 337 5.23 -15.54 17.79
N SER A 338 5.56 -14.28 18.09
CA SER A 338 4.73 -13.45 18.97
C SER A 338 3.39 -13.13 18.30
N GLU A 339 3.43 -12.72 17.03
CA GLU A 339 2.22 -12.51 16.24
C GLU A 339 1.42 -13.80 16.05
N TYR A 340 2.09 -14.93 15.78
CA TYR A 340 1.43 -16.24 15.69
C TYR A 340 0.67 -16.59 16.98
N ALA A 341 1.33 -16.49 18.14
CA ALA A 341 0.72 -16.81 19.43
C ALA A 341 -0.47 -15.89 19.74
N ARG A 342 -0.35 -14.60 19.41
CA ARG A 342 -1.43 -13.61 19.55
C ARG A 342 -2.62 -13.98 18.67
N GLN A 343 -2.39 -14.32 17.40
CA GLN A 343 -3.44 -14.72 16.46
C GLN A 343 -4.14 -16.02 16.91
N ALA A 344 -3.38 -17.01 17.37
CA ALA A 344 -3.94 -18.26 17.89
C ALA A 344 -4.79 -18.06 19.16
N LEU A 345 -4.34 -17.19 20.08
CA LEU A 345 -5.12 -16.81 21.25
C LEU A 345 -6.44 -16.14 20.85
N VAL A 346 -6.39 -15.13 19.99
CA VAL A 346 -7.60 -14.43 19.52
C VAL A 346 -8.55 -15.40 18.81
N LEU A 347 -8.04 -16.29 17.95
CA LEU A 347 -8.85 -17.32 17.30
C LEU A 347 -9.58 -18.20 18.31
N SER A 348 -8.90 -18.64 19.37
CA SER A 348 -9.52 -19.46 20.42
C SER A 348 -10.66 -18.75 21.16
N VAL A 349 -10.51 -17.43 21.37
CA VAL A 349 -11.58 -16.61 21.96
C VAL A 349 -12.74 -16.50 20.98
N LEU A 350 -12.50 -16.13 19.73
CA LEU A 350 -13.57 -15.95 18.74
C LEU A 350 -14.38 -17.23 18.52
N GLU A 351 -13.73 -18.39 18.46
CA GLU A 351 -14.42 -19.69 18.36
C GLU A 351 -15.34 -19.98 19.54
N ARG A 352 -14.93 -19.59 20.76
CA ARG A 352 -15.76 -19.76 21.97
C ARG A 352 -17.06 -18.94 21.87
N TYR A 353 -16.97 -17.69 21.41
CA TYR A 353 -18.13 -16.80 21.33
C TYR A 353 -18.94 -16.93 20.04
N ARG A 354 -18.42 -17.64 19.03
CA ARG A 354 -18.98 -17.78 17.69
C ARG A 354 -20.49 -18.02 17.65
N LEU A 355 -21.00 -18.96 18.46
CA LEU A 355 -22.42 -19.33 18.48
C LEU A 355 -23.30 -18.42 19.37
N GLU A 356 -22.67 -17.59 20.19
CA GLU A 356 -23.32 -16.64 21.09
C GLU A 356 -23.77 -15.37 20.35
N ILE A 357 -23.07 -14.99 19.27
CA ILE A 357 -23.37 -13.79 18.47
C ILE A 357 -24.68 -13.95 17.70
N LYS A 358 -25.64 -13.07 17.96
CA LYS A 358 -26.98 -13.13 17.35
C LYS A 358 -27.19 -12.13 16.20
N PRO A 359 -26.76 -10.87 16.28
CA PRO A 359 -26.93 -9.95 15.17
C PRO A 359 -26.13 -10.40 13.94
N LEU A 360 -26.77 -10.34 12.78
CA LEU A 360 -26.18 -10.79 11.52
C LEU A 360 -24.85 -10.08 11.17
N PRO A 361 -24.69 -8.75 11.34
CA PRO A 361 -23.40 -8.09 11.10
C PRO A 361 -22.30 -8.63 12.01
N GLY A 362 -22.60 -8.85 13.29
CA GLY A 362 -21.66 -9.42 14.25
C GLY A 362 -21.24 -10.84 13.90
N GLN A 363 -22.19 -11.67 13.44
CA GLN A 363 -21.89 -13.03 12.96
C GLN A 363 -20.89 -12.96 11.81
N TYR A 364 -21.13 -12.12 10.81
CA TYR A 364 -20.22 -11.98 9.68
C TYR A 364 -18.83 -11.48 10.08
N ILE A 365 -18.76 -10.51 11.00
CA ILE A 365 -17.48 -10.01 11.53
C ILE A 365 -16.67 -11.13 12.20
N VAL A 366 -17.29 -11.88 13.11
CA VAL A 366 -16.61 -12.93 13.87
C VAL A 366 -16.22 -14.11 12.98
N GLU A 367 -17.11 -14.56 12.10
CA GLU A 367 -16.83 -15.64 11.15
C GLU A 367 -15.72 -15.26 10.17
N GLU A 368 -15.73 -14.04 9.61
CA GLU A 368 -14.68 -13.59 8.69
C GLU A 368 -13.31 -13.48 9.39
N LEU A 369 -13.29 -13.04 10.66
CA LEU A 369 -12.07 -13.05 11.47
C LEU A 369 -11.54 -14.46 11.72
N ILE A 370 -12.41 -15.40 12.07
CA ILE A 370 -12.03 -16.80 12.29
C ILE A 370 -11.41 -17.39 11.01
N LEU A 371 -12.05 -17.18 9.86
CA LEU A 371 -11.55 -17.66 8.55
C LEU A 371 -10.19 -17.04 8.23
N SER A 372 -10.06 -15.71 8.38
CA SER A 372 -8.82 -15.00 8.12
C SER A 372 -7.70 -15.46 9.05
N LEU A 373 -7.94 -15.59 10.37
CA LEU A 373 -6.93 -16.03 11.33
C LEU A 373 -6.48 -17.47 11.07
N ARG A 374 -7.42 -18.39 10.78
CA ARG A 374 -7.09 -19.77 10.39
C ARG A 374 -6.21 -19.81 9.14
N PHE A 375 -6.52 -18.97 8.16
CA PHE A 375 -5.74 -18.87 6.94
C PHE A 375 -4.34 -18.30 7.21
N GLU A 376 -4.22 -17.20 7.96
CA GLU A 376 -2.92 -16.59 8.28
C GLU A 376 -2.01 -17.52 9.11
N LEU A 377 -2.58 -18.22 10.10
CA LEU A 377 -1.84 -19.24 10.86
C LEU A 377 -1.34 -20.37 9.96
N ALA A 378 -2.16 -20.84 9.01
CA ALA A 378 -1.75 -21.85 8.04
C ALA A 378 -0.63 -21.35 7.11
N VAL A 379 -0.70 -20.09 6.66
CA VAL A 379 0.36 -19.47 5.85
C VAL A 379 1.66 -19.33 6.66
N PHE A 380 1.58 -19.01 7.95
CA PHE A 380 2.74 -18.99 8.83
C PHE A 380 3.40 -20.37 8.91
N GLU A 381 2.62 -21.44 9.04
CA GLU A 381 3.13 -22.81 9.05
C GLU A 381 3.84 -23.19 7.75
N ILE A 382 3.28 -22.81 6.60
CA ILE A 382 3.93 -23.01 5.29
C ILE A 382 5.23 -22.20 5.22
N LYS A 383 5.23 -20.95 5.71
CA LYS A 383 6.44 -20.13 5.73
C LYS A 383 7.53 -20.73 6.63
N ARG A 384 7.15 -21.30 7.78
CA ARG A 384 8.03 -22.05 8.67
C ARG A 384 8.58 -23.30 7.98
N MET A 385 7.75 -24.02 7.25
CA MET A 385 8.15 -25.18 6.45
C MET A 385 9.16 -24.80 5.36
N ILE A 386 8.91 -23.70 4.64
CA ILE A 386 9.84 -23.16 3.63
C ILE A 386 11.19 -22.82 4.27
N ARG A 387 11.20 -22.17 5.44
CA ARG A 387 12.45 -21.89 6.17
C ARG A 387 13.20 -23.18 6.49
N ASN A 388 12.51 -24.19 7.01
CA ASN A 388 13.11 -25.48 7.33
C ASN A 388 13.67 -26.19 6.09
N LEU A 389 12.97 -26.13 4.95
CA LEU A 389 13.45 -26.68 3.69
C LEU A 389 14.75 -26.00 3.23
N LEU A 390 14.78 -24.66 3.25
CA LEU A 390 15.97 -23.88 2.88
C LEU A 390 17.17 -24.20 3.80
N GLU A 391 16.92 -24.39 5.09
CA GLU A 391 17.93 -24.73 6.10
C GLU A 391 18.21 -26.25 6.22
N LYS A 392 17.58 -27.09 5.37
CA LYS A 392 17.70 -28.56 5.40
C LYS A 392 17.36 -29.18 6.76
N ARG A 393 16.41 -28.58 7.49
CA ARG A 393 15.86 -29.08 8.76
C ARG A 393 14.72 -30.06 8.51
N SER A 394 14.47 -30.94 9.47
CA SER A 394 13.37 -31.92 9.40
C SER A 394 12.00 -31.25 9.34
N LEU A 395 11.09 -31.77 8.52
CA LEU A 395 9.71 -31.32 8.46
C LEU A 395 8.82 -32.09 9.45
N GLN A 396 7.86 -31.39 10.04
CA GLN A 396 6.82 -31.99 10.89
C GLN A 396 5.64 -32.55 10.08
N GLU A 397 5.43 -32.02 8.88
CA GLU A 397 4.32 -32.34 7.98
C GLU A 397 4.84 -32.30 6.53
N ARG A 398 4.21 -33.08 5.64
CA ARG A 398 4.56 -33.06 4.21
C ARG A 398 4.00 -31.80 3.53
N PRO A 399 4.74 -31.16 2.61
CA PRO A 399 4.26 -29.96 1.92
C PRO A 399 2.90 -30.13 1.23
N GLU A 400 2.63 -31.29 0.66
CA GLU A 400 1.37 -31.59 -0.04
C GLU A 400 0.18 -31.60 0.92
N ASP A 401 0.37 -32.14 2.13
CA ASP A 401 -0.69 -32.21 3.15
C ASP A 401 -1.01 -30.80 3.68
N ALA A 402 0.02 -29.98 3.92
CA ALA A 402 -0.15 -28.60 4.36
C ALA A 402 -0.87 -27.74 3.30
N LEU A 403 -0.51 -27.89 2.02
CA LEU A 403 -1.19 -27.20 0.91
C LEU A 403 -2.64 -27.64 0.75
N ALA A 404 -2.93 -28.94 0.89
CA ALA A 404 -4.31 -29.45 0.82
C ALA A 404 -5.19 -28.86 1.94
N GLN A 405 -4.65 -28.74 3.16
CA GLN A 405 -5.35 -28.08 4.27
C GLN A 405 -5.55 -26.58 4.01
N LEU A 406 -4.55 -25.91 3.44
CA LEU A 406 -4.67 -24.50 3.06
C LEU A 406 -5.74 -24.29 1.99
N GLN A 407 -5.81 -25.16 0.96
CA GLN A 407 -6.85 -25.13 -0.06
C GLN A 407 -8.25 -25.31 0.53
N ALA A 408 -8.44 -26.29 1.41
CA ALA A 408 -9.73 -26.49 2.06
C ALA A 408 -10.18 -25.24 2.85
N ARG A 409 -9.25 -24.57 3.54
CA ARG A 409 -9.52 -23.30 4.25
C ARG A 409 -9.83 -22.15 3.29
N ALA A 410 -9.14 -22.08 2.15
CA ALA A 410 -9.38 -21.09 1.12
C ALA A 410 -10.77 -21.24 0.49
N ASP A 411 -11.17 -22.47 0.17
CA ASP A 411 -12.47 -22.77 -0.43
C ASP A 411 -13.62 -22.44 0.53
N ASP A 412 -13.50 -22.77 1.82
CA ASP A 412 -14.48 -22.37 2.84
C ASP A 412 -14.57 -20.84 2.95
N TYR A 413 -13.44 -20.14 2.98
CA TYR A 413 -13.44 -18.68 3.03
C TYR A 413 -14.10 -18.07 1.79
N ALA A 414 -13.74 -18.53 0.60
CA ALA A 414 -14.30 -18.02 -0.64
C ALA A 414 -15.81 -18.27 -0.76
N GLN A 415 -16.29 -19.45 -0.32
CA GLN A 415 -17.71 -19.77 -0.27
C GLN A 415 -18.46 -18.81 0.66
N LYS A 416 -17.95 -18.59 1.88
CA LYS A 416 -18.56 -17.69 2.86
C LYS A 416 -18.55 -16.25 2.39
N TRP A 417 -17.45 -15.81 1.78
CA TRP A 417 -17.34 -14.47 1.23
C TRP A 417 -18.43 -14.18 0.19
N GLN A 418 -18.73 -15.12 -0.71
CA GLN A 418 -19.78 -14.96 -1.72
C GLN A 418 -21.17 -14.91 -1.08
N GLN A 419 -21.42 -15.76 -0.07
CA GLN A 419 -22.69 -15.77 0.68
C GLN A 419 -22.99 -14.43 1.36
N TRP A 420 -21.98 -13.76 1.91
CA TRP A 420 -22.15 -12.51 2.64
C TRP A 420 -22.15 -11.26 1.74
N ARG A 421 -21.75 -11.41 0.47
CA ARG A 421 -21.61 -10.31 -0.49
C ARG A 421 -22.34 -10.63 -1.79
N PRO A 422 -23.66 -10.89 -1.74
CA PRO A 422 -24.43 -11.17 -2.93
C PRO A 422 -24.34 -9.99 -3.90
N GLY A 423 -24.08 -10.26 -5.18
CA GLY A 423 -24.01 -9.24 -6.23
C GLY A 423 -22.62 -8.68 -6.52
N ILE A 424 -21.57 -9.08 -5.78
CA ILE A 424 -20.18 -8.76 -6.17
C ILE A 424 -19.64 -9.92 -7.01
N GLU A 425 -19.46 -9.69 -8.31
CA GLU A 425 -18.90 -10.67 -9.24
C GLU A 425 -17.74 -10.06 -10.06
N PRO A 426 -16.70 -10.85 -10.41
CA PRO A 426 -16.49 -12.24 -9.98
C PRO A 426 -16.10 -12.35 -8.49
N ASN A 427 -16.13 -13.56 -7.94
CA ASN A 427 -15.60 -13.85 -6.61
C ASN A 427 -14.07 -13.61 -6.54
N HIS A 428 -13.68 -12.36 -6.27
CA HIS A 428 -12.30 -11.91 -6.27
C HIS A 428 -11.44 -12.55 -5.18
N ILE A 429 -12.03 -12.97 -4.06
CA ILE A 429 -11.26 -13.64 -3.00
C ILE A 429 -10.89 -15.06 -3.42
N GLN A 430 -11.80 -15.80 -4.08
CA GLN A 430 -11.50 -17.12 -4.62
C GLN A 430 -10.34 -17.06 -5.61
N ILE A 431 -10.40 -16.13 -6.57
CA ILE A 431 -9.35 -15.95 -7.59
C ILE A 431 -8.00 -15.74 -6.91
N LYS A 432 -7.91 -14.79 -5.97
CA LYS A 432 -6.65 -14.48 -5.28
C LYS A 432 -6.13 -15.63 -4.42
N LEU A 433 -7.01 -16.36 -3.74
CA LEU A 433 -6.62 -17.50 -2.92
C LEU A 433 -6.11 -18.67 -3.76
N ASN A 434 -6.77 -18.96 -4.88
CA ASN A 434 -6.32 -19.99 -5.83
C ASN A 434 -4.97 -19.62 -6.44
N ASP A 435 -4.84 -18.39 -6.95
CA ASP A 435 -3.57 -17.88 -7.50
C ASP A 435 -2.44 -18.01 -6.46
N PHE A 436 -2.72 -17.67 -5.20
CA PHE A 436 -1.75 -17.82 -4.12
C PHE A 436 -1.34 -19.29 -3.91
N ILE A 437 -2.30 -20.21 -3.80
CA ILE A 437 -2.01 -21.62 -3.53
C ILE A 437 -1.24 -22.27 -4.69
N ASP A 438 -1.60 -21.95 -5.93
CA ASP A 438 -0.89 -22.45 -7.11
C ASP A 438 0.55 -21.93 -7.15
N ASN A 439 0.75 -20.65 -6.82
CA ASN A 439 2.09 -20.10 -6.67
C ASN A 439 2.88 -20.76 -5.53
N MET A 440 2.25 -21.12 -4.41
CA MET A 440 2.90 -21.84 -3.31
C MET A 440 3.33 -23.25 -3.70
N ARG A 441 2.50 -23.97 -4.47
CA ARG A 441 2.86 -25.29 -5.01
C ARG A 441 4.12 -25.20 -5.87
N ASN A 442 4.12 -24.28 -6.85
CA ASN A 442 5.28 -24.04 -7.71
C ASN A 442 6.53 -23.62 -6.90
N LEU A 443 6.35 -22.82 -5.86
CA LEU A 443 7.45 -22.38 -5.00
C LEU A 443 8.08 -23.54 -4.24
N LEU A 444 7.27 -24.41 -3.64
CA LEU A 444 7.75 -25.58 -2.88
C LEU A 444 8.50 -26.57 -3.79
N ASP A 445 8.00 -26.78 -5.02
CA ASP A 445 8.69 -27.60 -6.02
C ASP A 445 10.07 -27.01 -6.37
N LYS A 446 10.18 -25.69 -6.53
CA LYS A 446 11.46 -25.02 -6.80
C LYS A 446 12.42 -25.12 -5.63
N ILE A 447 11.94 -24.99 -4.39
CA ILE A 447 12.80 -25.09 -3.19
C ILE A 447 13.43 -26.50 -3.09
N ALA A 448 12.74 -27.53 -3.59
CA ALA A 448 13.27 -28.89 -3.60
C ALA A 448 14.55 -29.06 -4.43
N SER A 449 14.87 -28.13 -5.35
CA SER A 449 16.16 -28.12 -6.06
C SER A 449 17.34 -27.83 -5.11
N GLY A 450 17.09 -27.12 -4.01
CA GLY A 450 18.07 -26.77 -2.98
C GLY A 450 19.07 -25.68 -3.37
N ASN A 451 18.93 -25.06 -4.56
CA ASN A 451 19.85 -24.03 -5.05
C ASN A 451 19.28 -22.63 -4.82
N TYR A 452 20.01 -21.77 -4.12
CA TYR A 452 19.57 -20.41 -3.83
C TYR A 452 20.73 -19.43 -3.59
N LEU A 453 20.46 -18.15 -3.81
CA LEU A 453 21.25 -17.02 -3.35
C LEU A 453 20.57 -16.41 -2.11
N ARG A 454 21.30 -16.35 -0.99
CA ARG A 454 20.88 -15.69 0.26
C ARG A 454 21.56 -14.33 0.35
N ILE A 455 20.79 -13.28 0.61
CA ILE A 455 21.32 -11.93 0.85
C ILE A 455 20.69 -11.35 2.11
N LEU A 456 21.53 -10.86 3.02
CA LEU A 456 21.12 -10.04 4.15
C LEU A 456 21.13 -8.56 3.73
N PHE A 457 19.95 -7.95 3.69
CA PHE A 457 19.75 -6.55 3.36
C PHE A 457 19.54 -5.70 4.61
N ASN A 458 19.80 -4.40 4.48
CA ASN A 458 19.43 -3.37 5.45
C ASN A 458 18.69 -2.22 4.74
N LEU A 459 17.47 -1.93 5.17
CA LEU A 459 16.63 -0.86 4.67
C LEU A 459 15.92 -0.11 5.81
N PRO A 460 16.56 0.89 6.44
CA PRO A 460 15.99 1.68 7.53
C PRO A 460 14.82 2.54 7.08
N ASN A 461 14.79 2.90 5.79
CA ASN A 461 13.69 3.59 5.15
C ASN A 461 13.04 2.71 4.09
N VAL A 462 12.00 2.01 4.50
CA VAL A 462 11.13 1.14 3.69
C VAL A 462 10.43 1.83 2.51
N TYR A 463 10.43 3.17 2.44
CA TYR A 463 9.92 3.91 1.28
C TYR A 463 11.00 4.11 0.19
N GLY A 464 12.24 3.70 0.44
CA GLY A 464 13.24 3.53 -0.60
C GLY A 464 12.70 2.64 -1.73
N SER A 465 12.94 3.04 -2.97
CA SER A 465 12.56 2.29 -4.16
C SER A 465 13.79 2.06 -5.02
N MET A 466 14.85 1.56 -4.39
CA MET A 466 16.09 1.22 -5.07
C MET A 466 15.90 -0.02 -5.92
N MET A 467 16.06 0.18 -7.22
CA MET A 467 16.05 -0.90 -8.19
C MET A 467 17.35 -1.68 -8.06
N THR A 468 17.25 -2.97 -7.75
CA THR A 468 18.40 -3.84 -7.54
C THR A 468 18.39 -4.96 -8.58
N THR A 469 19.51 -5.15 -9.26
CA THR A 469 19.77 -6.28 -10.16
C THR A 469 20.83 -7.17 -9.52
N LEU A 470 20.52 -8.45 -9.40
CA LEU A 470 21.42 -9.49 -8.92
C LEU A 470 21.79 -10.40 -10.09
N SER A 471 23.09 -10.56 -10.35
CA SER A 471 23.59 -11.49 -11.36
C SER A 471 24.64 -12.41 -10.76
N LEU A 472 24.67 -13.67 -11.21
CA LEU A 472 25.74 -14.62 -10.91
C LEU A 472 26.55 -14.92 -12.18
N GLU A 473 27.87 -14.92 -12.06
CA GLU A 473 28.78 -15.40 -13.09
C GLU A 473 29.19 -16.84 -12.76
N SER A 474 29.03 -17.76 -13.71
CA SER A 474 29.50 -19.15 -13.60
C SER A 474 30.09 -19.57 -14.94
N ASN A 475 31.26 -20.22 -14.93
CA ASN A 475 31.99 -20.63 -16.15
C ASN A 475 32.15 -19.51 -17.20
N GLY A 476 32.32 -18.26 -16.75
CA GLY A 476 32.47 -17.09 -17.62
C GLY A 476 31.17 -16.55 -18.24
N MET A 477 30.00 -17.07 -17.85
CA MET A 477 28.69 -16.56 -18.26
C MET A 477 27.97 -15.88 -17.10
N GLU A 478 27.55 -14.63 -17.30
CA GLU A 478 26.73 -13.88 -16.34
C GLU A 478 25.23 -14.12 -16.61
N THR A 479 24.49 -14.50 -15.57
CA THR A 479 23.04 -14.70 -15.61
C THR A 479 22.36 -13.82 -14.56
N ILE A 480 21.30 -13.10 -14.95
CA ILE A 480 20.48 -12.33 -14.00
C ILE A 480 19.64 -13.32 -13.18
N VAL A 481 19.78 -13.26 -11.86
CA VAL A 481 19.04 -14.07 -10.90
C VAL A 481 17.75 -13.38 -10.48
N ALA A 482 17.81 -12.08 -10.21
CA ALA A 482 16.64 -11.32 -9.79
C ALA A 482 16.79 -9.83 -10.12
N GLN A 483 15.65 -9.20 -10.40
CA GLN A 483 15.53 -7.76 -10.60
C GLN A 483 14.31 -7.22 -9.88
N GLY A 484 14.47 -6.14 -9.13
CA GLY A 484 13.33 -5.43 -8.53
C GLY A 484 13.70 -4.54 -7.36
N VAL A 485 12.67 -4.01 -6.72
CA VAL A 485 12.80 -3.31 -5.44
C VAL A 485 12.62 -4.33 -4.32
N PHE A 486 13.66 -4.55 -3.52
CA PHE A 486 13.64 -5.53 -2.43
C PHE A 486 13.40 -4.84 -1.08
N LYS A 487 12.41 -5.34 -0.33
CA LYS A 487 12.01 -4.80 0.98
C LYS A 487 11.79 -5.95 1.97
N GLY A 488 11.94 -5.64 3.25
CA GLY A 488 11.61 -6.55 4.34
C GLY A 488 10.12 -6.82 4.45
N VAL A 489 9.77 -7.81 5.27
CA VAL A 489 8.38 -8.21 5.51
C VAL A 489 7.68 -7.22 6.46
N SER A 490 8.43 -6.74 7.45
CA SER A 490 7.97 -5.78 8.44
C SER A 490 8.51 -4.38 8.15
N MET A 491 7.67 -3.37 8.34
CA MET A 491 8.09 -1.97 8.34
C MET A 491 8.82 -1.58 9.63
N LYS A 492 8.84 -2.46 10.63
CA LYS A 492 9.43 -2.24 11.97
C LYS A 492 10.88 -2.74 12.06
N GLN A 493 11.34 -3.52 11.08
CA GLN A 493 12.68 -4.11 11.04
C GLN A 493 13.46 -3.54 9.86
N SER A 494 14.70 -3.10 10.11
CA SER A 494 15.58 -2.60 9.06
C SER A 494 16.30 -3.74 8.34
N TYR A 495 16.66 -4.79 9.07
CA TYR A 495 17.42 -5.92 8.54
C TYR A 495 16.49 -7.06 8.14
N PHE A 496 16.69 -7.59 6.94
CA PHE A 496 15.94 -8.73 6.45
C PHE A 496 16.80 -9.58 5.53
N GLU A 497 16.65 -10.89 5.65
CA GLU A 497 17.28 -11.87 4.79
C GLU A 497 16.31 -12.29 3.70
N ARG A 498 16.79 -12.31 2.45
CA ARG A 498 16.00 -12.77 1.32
C ARG A 498 16.72 -13.87 0.56
N PHE A 499 15.95 -14.88 0.20
CA PHE A 499 16.39 -16.01 -0.61
C PHE A 499 15.89 -15.82 -2.05
N PHE A 500 16.76 -16.08 -3.01
CA PHE A 500 16.47 -16.07 -4.43
C PHE A 500 16.78 -17.45 -4.99
N LEU A 501 15.76 -18.18 -5.43
CA LEU A 501 15.94 -19.54 -5.94
C LEU A 501 16.69 -19.49 -7.28
N LEU A 502 17.56 -20.47 -7.49
CA LEU A 502 18.43 -20.54 -8.67
C LEU A 502 18.04 -21.72 -9.55
N ASP A 503 17.92 -21.46 -10.86
CA ASP A 503 17.69 -22.52 -11.86
C ASP A 503 19.00 -23.25 -12.23
N SER A 504 20.16 -22.66 -11.90
CA SER A 504 21.48 -23.23 -12.20
C SER A 504 22.06 -23.98 -11.01
N ASP A 505 22.74 -25.08 -11.31
CA ASP A 505 23.54 -25.92 -10.42
C ASP A 505 25.06 -25.62 -10.53
N LEU A 506 25.43 -24.56 -11.23
CA LEU A 506 26.83 -24.20 -11.43
C LEU A 506 27.37 -23.39 -10.24
N ALA A 507 28.59 -23.71 -9.84
CA ALA A 507 29.31 -22.95 -8.82
C ALA A 507 29.56 -21.50 -9.29
N PRO A 508 29.09 -20.48 -8.54
CA PRO A 508 29.30 -19.10 -8.92
C PRO A 508 30.75 -18.68 -8.64
N SER A 509 31.37 -18.02 -9.61
CA SER A 509 32.66 -17.34 -9.43
C SER A 509 32.49 -15.90 -8.93
N THR A 510 31.37 -15.26 -9.29
CA THR A 510 31.10 -13.86 -8.96
C THR A 510 29.62 -13.62 -8.71
N LEU A 511 29.29 -12.83 -7.69
CA LEU A 511 28.01 -12.14 -7.54
C LEU A 511 28.17 -10.66 -7.91
N ARG A 512 27.31 -10.18 -8.81
CA ARG A 512 27.17 -8.75 -9.12
C ARG A 512 25.85 -8.23 -8.54
N ILE A 513 25.96 -7.21 -7.71
CA ILE A 513 24.81 -6.46 -7.17
C ILE A 513 24.87 -5.08 -7.78
N ALA A 514 23.84 -4.64 -8.49
CA ALA A 514 23.77 -3.31 -9.07
C ALA A 514 22.49 -2.59 -8.67
N THR A 515 22.62 -1.35 -8.25
CA THR A 515 21.52 -0.54 -7.72
C THR A 515 21.44 0.83 -8.39
N HIS A 516 20.22 1.30 -8.65
CA HIS A 516 19.94 2.68 -9.05
C HIS A 516 18.54 3.08 -8.59
N GLY A 517 18.19 4.36 -8.68
CA GLY A 517 16.86 4.86 -8.30
C GLY A 517 16.85 5.67 -7.00
N TYR A 518 15.79 5.52 -6.19
CA TYR A 518 15.51 6.37 -5.03
C TYR A 518 15.88 5.72 -3.70
N GLY A 519 16.77 6.39 -2.97
CA GLY A 519 17.19 5.98 -1.63
C GLY A 519 18.49 5.18 -1.64
N GLY A 520 18.87 4.65 -0.47
CA GLY A 520 20.03 3.76 -0.33
C GLY A 520 19.57 2.32 -0.15
N GLN A 521 20.30 1.38 -0.73
CA GLN A 521 20.15 -0.06 -0.44
C GLN A 521 21.35 -0.52 0.39
N GLY A 522 21.08 -1.03 1.59
CA GLY A 522 22.10 -1.68 2.41
C GLY A 522 22.19 -3.16 2.05
N VAL A 523 23.41 -3.66 1.91
CA VAL A 523 23.74 -5.08 1.79
C VAL A 523 24.77 -5.41 2.87
N CYS A 524 24.47 -6.39 3.71
CA CYS A 524 25.30 -6.82 4.83
C CYS A 524 26.12 -8.04 4.45
N TYR A 525 25.50 -9.04 3.82
CA TYR A 525 26.17 -10.28 3.45
C TYR A 525 25.45 -10.94 2.27
N ALA A 526 26.17 -11.76 1.50
CA ALA A 526 25.59 -12.59 0.46
C ALA A 526 26.33 -13.93 0.33
N ALA A 527 25.58 -15.03 0.18
CA ALA A 527 26.13 -16.34 -0.09
C ALA A 527 25.21 -17.15 -1.01
N ALA A 528 25.79 -17.94 -1.91
CA ALA A 528 25.04 -18.88 -2.73
C ALA A 528 25.17 -20.30 -2.16
N VAL A 529 24.09 -21.06 -2.18
CA VAL A 529 24.09 -22.49 -1.88
C VAL A 529 23.74 -23.24 -3.15
N ILE A 530 24.65 -24.12 -3.58
CA ILE A 530 24.52 -24.93 -4.79
C ILE A 530 24.83 -26.36 -4.43
N GLU A 531 23.87 -27.27 -4.64
CA GLU A 531 23.97 -28.70 -4.31
C GLU A 531 24.45 -28.95 -2.86
N GLY A 532 24.13 -28.04 -1.94
CA GLY A 532 24.54 -28.10 -0.53
C GLY A 532 25.95 -27.61 -0.19
N LYS A 533 26.67 -27.07 -1.17
CA LYS A 533 27.92 -26.33 -0.93
C LYS A 533 27.63 -24.84 -0.82
N THR A 534 28.30 -24.18 0.11
CA THR A 534 28.15 -22.73 0.34
C THR A 534 29.29 -21.97 -0.32
N TYR A 535 28.93 -20.99 -1.14
CA TYR A 535 29.86 -20.07 -1.81
C TYR A 535 29.68 -18.69 -1.19
N GLY A 536 30.68 -18.27 -0.41
CA GLY A 536 30.69 -17.00 0.32
C GLY A 536 31.61 -15.96 -0.34
N PRO A 537 31.59 -14.72 0.16
CA PRO A 537 32.35 -13.62 -0.39
C PRO A 537 33.84 -13.72 -0.01
N GLU A 538 34.74 -13.82 -0.99
CA GLU A 538 36.20 -13.83 -0.79
C GLU A 538 36.80 -12.42 -0.93
N LYS A 539 36.39 -11.71 -1.99
CA LYS A 539 36.90 -10.39 -2.36
C LYS A 539 35.77 -9.54 -2.91
N VAL A 540 35.92 -8.23 -2.80
CA VAL A 540 34.93 -7.28 -3.29
C VAL A 540 35.60 -6.12 -3.99
N SER A 541 35.03 -5.71 -5.11
CA SER A 541 35.29 -4.42 -5.75
C SER A 541 33.97 -3.68 -5.95
N ALA A 542 34.04 -2.35 -6.07
CA ALA A 542 32.87 -1.49 -6.11
C ALA A 542 33.07 -0.34 -7.10
N SER A 543 31.96 0.17 -7.64
CA SER A 543 31.92 1.36 -8.48
C SER A 543 30.63 2.15 -8.26
N GLY A 544 30.66 3.45 -8.56
CA GLY A 544 29.58 4.37 -8.26
C GLY A 544 29.55 4.78 -6.78
N LYS A 545 28.36 5.04 -6.25
CA LYS A 545 28.16 5.44 -4.84
C LYS A 545 28.07 4.19 -3.98
N VAL A 546 29.21 3.77 -3.45
CA VAL A 546 29.31 2.62 -2.54
C VAL A 546 30.12 3.01 -1.31
N VAL A 547 29.57 2.74 -0.12
CA VAL A 547 30.21 3.03 1.17
C VAL A 547 30.47 1.71 1.90
N ASN A 548 31.70 1.54 2.39
CA ASN A 548 32.17 0.36 3.11
C ASN A 548 31.98 -0.98 2.37
N PRO A 549 32.44 -1.12 1.10
CA PRO A 549 32.24 -2.34 0.32
C PRO A 549 32.79 -3.61 1.00
N LYS A 550 33.85 -3.48 1.80
CA LYS A 550 34.47 -4.61 2.52
C LYS A 550 33.59 -5.22 3.61
N PHE A 551 32.52 -4.55 4.04
CA PHE A 551 31.63 -5.09 5.08
C PHE A 551 30.88 -6.34 4.60
N ILE A 552 30.65 -6.49 3.29
CA ILE A 552 30.03 -7.69 2.72
C ILE A 552 30.84 -8.98 2.94
N LEU A 553 32.12 -8.87 3.31
CA LEU A 553 33.01 -10.03 3.46
C LEU A 553 32.75 -10.84 4.73
N ASN A 554 32.03 -10.28 5.71
CA ASN A 554 31.69 -10.96 6.96
C ASN A 554 30.18 -11.15 7.07
N ASP A 555 29.73 -12.29 7.59
CA ASP A 555 28.31 -12.54 7.87
C ASP A 555 27.91 -11.88 9.19
N ASP A 556 27.74 -10.56 9.17
CA ASP A 556 27.30 -9.75 10.30
C ASP A 556 26.38 -8.59 9.85
N CYS A 557 25.97 -7.73 10.78
CA CYS A 557 25.07 -6.60 10.49
C CYS A 557 25.80 -5.34 9.98
N THR A 558 27.12 -5.37 9.80
CA THR A 558 27.82 -4.23 9.20
C THR A 558 27.35 -4.05 7.76
N THR A 559 27.00 -2.82 7.39
CA THR A 559 26.27 -2.56 6.15
C THR A 559 27.15 -1.88 5.11
N CYS A 560 27.27 -2.49 3.93
CA CYS A 560 27.68 -1.81 2.71
C CYS A 560 26.49 -1.06 2.12
N TRP A 561 26.60 0.26 1.97
CA TRP A 561 25.53 1.09 1.41
C TRP A 561 25.77 1.37 -0.07
N MET A 562 24.72 1.25 -0.87
CA MET A 562 24.75 1.49 -2.31
C MET A 562 23.71 2.54 -2.74
N GLY A 563 24.12 3.46 -3.61
CA GLY A 563 23.26 4.48 -4.22
C GLY A 563 23.15 5.81 -3.47
N GLU A 564 22.13 6.60 -3.80
CA GLU A 564 21.92 7.95 -3.26
C GLU A 564 20.85 7.91 -2.16
N PRO A 565 21.22 7.97 -0.86
CA PRO A 565 20.27 7.89 0.24
C PRO A 565 19.26 9.04 0.26
N ASP A 566 19.59 10.19 -0.33
CA ASP A 566 18.68 11.31 -0.42
C ASP A 566 17.71 11.17 -1.62
N ALA A 567 16.56 10.53 -1.38
CA ALA A 567 15.54 10.36 -2.40
C ALA A 567 14.95 11.69 -2.94
N GLU A 568 14.92 12.77 -2.15
CA GLU A 568 14.46 14.08 -2.65
C GLU A 568 15.46 14.68 -3.64
N LYS A 569 16.75 14.54 -3.36
CA LYS A 569 17.81 14.95 -4.30
C LYS A 569 17.70 14.20 -5.62
N VAL A 570 17.41 12.89 -5.59
CA VAL A 570 17.14 12.10 -6.81
C VAL A 570 15.86 12.58 -7.51
N TRP A 571 14.80 12.90 -6.76
CA TRP A 571 13.54 13.42 -7.32
C TRP A 571 13.74 14.69 -8.13
N ARG A 572 14.54 15.63 -7.61
CA ARG A 572 14.83 16.91 -8.26
C ARG A 572 15.86 16.80 -9.39
N ASN A 573 16.62 15.71 -9.45
CA ASN A 573 17.64 15.49 -10.48
C ASN A 573 17.59 14.05 -11.03
N ARG A 574 16.82 13.89 -12.13
CA ARG A 574 16.64 12.60 -12.81
C ARG A 574 17.94 11.95 -13.30
N LYS A 575 19.04 12.69 -13.49
CA LYS A 575 20.33 12.07 -13.85
C LYS A 575 20.86 11.16 -12.74
N LEU A 576 20.58 11.50 -11.47
CA LEU A 576 20.98 10.68 -10.33
C LEU A 576 20.19 9.38 -10.24
N PHE A 577 18.98 9.33 -10.80
CA PHE A 577 18.17 8.12 -10.85
C PHE A 577 18.83 7.05 -11.74
N ASP A 578 19.48 7.48 -12.82
CA ASP A 578 20.17 6.61 -13.79
C ASP A 578 21.61 6.24 -13.36
N GLU A 579 22.13 6.83 -12.27
CA GLU A 579 23.46 6.51 -11.75
C GLU A 579 23.48 5.10 -11.14
N ILE A 580 24.17 4.18 -11.82
CA ILE A 580 24.32 2.81 -11.35
C ILE A 580 25.50 2.74 -10.37
N SER A 581 25.22 2.25 -9.16
CA SER A 581 26.24 1.80 -8.21
C SER A 581 26.29 0.28 -8.23
N PHE A 582 27.47 -0.34 -8.22
CA PHE A 582 27.55 -1.80 -8.20
C PHE A 582 28.67 -2.34 -7.32
N LEU A 583 28.44 -3.54 -6.80
CA LEU A 583 29.40 -4.43 -6.15
C LEU A 583 29.68 -5.61 -7.06
N LYS A 584 30.97 -5.96 -7.21
CA LYS A 584 31.43 -7.23 -7.79
C LYS A 584 32.10 -8.02 -6.69
N VAL A 585 31.46 -9.09 -6.25
CA VAL A 585 31.89 -9.96 -5.16
C VAL A 585 32.42 -11.25 -5.76
N THR A 586 33.70 -11.54 -5.58
CA THR A 586 34.27 -12.85 -5.91
C THR A 586 33.79 -13.85 -4.87
N MET A 587 33.24 -14.97 -5.37
CA MET A 587 32.64 -16.02 -4.55
C MET A 587 33.59 -17.22 -4.50
N ALA A 588 33.77 -17.81 -3.32
CA ALA A 588 34.59 -19.00 -3.11
C ALA A 588 33.86 -20.00 -2.22
N GLU A 589 34.10 -21.30 -2.44
CA GLU A 589 33.55 -22.36 -1.58
C GLU A 589 34.05 -22.14 -0.15
N SER A 590 33.13 -21.93 0.79
CA SER A 590 33.46 -21.79 2.20
C SER A 590 33.74 -23.17 2.79
N THR A 591 34.82 -23.27 3.56
CA THR A 591 35.13 -24.48 4.35
C THR A 591 34.34 -24.52 5.66
N GLU A 592 33.70 -23.42 6.04
CA GLU A 592 32.79 -23.38 7.18
C GLU A 592 31.48 -24.07 6.79
N LYS A 593 31.19 -25.20 7.43
CA LYS A 593 29.83 -25.76 7.45
C LYS A 593 28.93 -24.64 7.96
N SER A 594 28.01 -24.18 7.11
CA SER A 594 26.96 -23.22 7.52
C SER A 594 26.38 -23.67 8.85
N VAL A 595 26.43 -22.80 9.87
CA VAL A 595 25.71 -23.03 11.13
C VAL A 595 24.23 -23.12 10.76
N GLY A 596 23.67 -24.33 10.89
CA GLY A 596 22.36 -24.71 10.36
C GLY A 596 21.18 -24.28 11.22
#